data_AF-A0A4P6V7L7-F1
#
_entry.id   AF-A0A4P6V7L7-F1
#
_cell.length_a   1.000
_cell.length_b   1.000
_cell.length_c   1.000
_cell.angle_alpha   90.00
_cell.angle_beta   90.00
_cell.angle_gamma   90.00
#
_symmetry.space_group_name_H-M   'P 1'
#
loop_
_entity.id
_entity.type
_entity.pdbx_description
1 polymer ?
#
loop_
_entity_poly.entity_id
_entity_poly.type
_entity_poly.pdbx_seq_one_letter_code
_entity_poly.pdbx_strand_id
1 'polypeptide(L)'
;MIREFDAPPELIWRAWTDPDLLARWWGPEGFTNHGCVVDARPGGRWRVIMRGPAGTDFDQDYPVDSTIVSIEPPRRLVMTSGGENYPDDWLEQ
;
A
#
# COMPACT_ATOMS: atom_id res chain seq x y z
N MET A 1 -12.38 -1.71 -12.14
CA MET A 1 -13.08 -0.61 -11.44
C MET A 1 -12.31 0.68 -11.66
N ILE A 2 -12.98 1.83 -11.80
CA ILE A 2 -12.35 3.16 -11.93
C ILE A 2 -12.83 4.04 -10.77
N ARG A 3 -11.95 4.90 -10.25
CA ARG A 3 -12.24 5.95 -9.27
C ARG A 3 -11.70 7.28 -9.81
N GLU A 4 -12.45 8.35 -9.61
CA GLU A 4 -12.11 9.70 -10.07
C GLU A 4 -11.93 10.62 -8.86
N PHE A 5 -10.96 11.53 -8.92
CA PHE A 5 -10.63 12.47 -7.85
C PHE A 5 -10.50 13.88 -8.42
N ASP A 6 -11.09 14.87 -7.75
CA ASP A 6 -10.89 16.29 -8.06
C ASP A 6 -9.59 16.80 -7.41
N ALA A 7 -8.46 16.30 -7.91
CA ALA A 7 -7.12 16.64 -7.44
C ALA A 7 -6.08 16.53 -8.57
N PRO A 8 -4.99 17.32 -8.53
CA PRO A 8 -3.88 17.17 -9.47
C PRO A 8 -3.27 15.76 -9.42
N PRO A 9 -2.86 15.17 -10.56
CA PRO A 9 -2.22 13.85 -10.60
C PRO A 9 -1.01 13.72 -9.68
N GLU A 10 -0.28 14.81 -9.45
CA GLU A 10 0.90 14.86 -8.59
C GLU A 10 0.56 14.56 -7.13
N LEU A 11 -0.62 14.97 -6.64
CA LEU A 11 -1.05 14.66 -5.27
C LEU A 11 -1.41 13.19 -5.13
N ILE A 12 -2.11 12.64 -6.12
CA ILE A 12 -2.43 11.21 -6.15
C ILE A 12 -1.13 10.41 -6.22
N TRP A 13 -0.20 10.80 -7.09
CA TRP A 13 1.11 10.16 -7.22
C TRP A 13 1.88 10.11 -5.91
N ARG A 14 1.93 11.24 -5.20
CA ARG A 14 2.59 11.33 -3.89
C ARG A 14 1.94 10.41 -2.85
N ALA A 15 0.61 10.26 -2.85
CA ALA A 15 -0.07 9.34 -1.93
C ALA A 15 0.43 7.88 -2.07
N TRP A 16 0.92 7.48 -3.25
CA TRP A 16 1.46 6.14 -3.51
C TRP A 16 2.98 6.00 -3.36
N THR A 17 3.72 7.10 -3.47
CA THR A 17 5.19 7.10 -3.59
C THR A 17 5.92 7.77 -2.43
N ASP A 18 5.22 8.57 -1.63
CA ASP A 18 5.73 9.20 -0.43
C ASP A 18 5.36 8.29 0.77
N PRO A 19 6.35 7.68 1.46
CA PRO A 19 6.07 6.74 2.56
C PRO A 19 5.29 7.39 3.71
N ASP A 20 5.49 8.68 3.96
CA ASP A 20 4.80 9.40 5.04
C ASP A 20 3.34 9.69 4.72
N LEU A 21 2.99 9.79 3.43
CA LEU A 21 1.61 9.91 2.97
C LEU A 21 0.96 8.53 2.88
N LEU A 22 1.67 7.55 2.34
CA LEU A 22 1.18 6.18 2.22
C LEU A 22 0.74 5.60 3.58
N ALA A 23 1.50 5.88 4.63
CA ALA A 23 1.18 5.45 6.00
C ALA A 23 -0.18 5.92 6.51
N ARG A 24 -0.76 6.97 5.90
CA ARG A 24 -2.00 7.60 6.39
C ARG A 24 -3.28 6.99 5.84
N TRP A 25 -3.21 6.22 4.75
CA TRP A 25 -4.42 5.82 4.03
C TRP A 25 -4.43 4.36 3.55
N TRP A 26 -3.29 3.68 3.51
CA TRP A 26 -3.26 2.30 3.05
C TRP A 26 -3.97 1.35 4.02
N GLY A 27 -4.74 0.42 3.46
CA GLY A 27 -5.40 -0.65 4.20
C GLY A 27 -6.87 -0.37 4.52
N PRO A 28 -7.55 -1.34 5.16
CA PRO A 28 -8.95 -1.19 5.57
C PRO A 28 -9.15 -0.15 6.66
N GLU A 29 -10.39 0.31 6.85
CA GLU A 29 -10.74 1.19 7.96
C GLU A 29 -10.39 0.56 9.32
N GLY A 30 -9.84 1.36 10.23
CA GLY A 30 -9.39 0.93 11.55
C GLY A 30 -7.97 0.38 11.62
N PHE A 31 -7.34 0.08 10.48
CA PHE A 31 -5.93 -0.29 10.44
C PHE A 31 -5.03 0.94 10.52
N THR A 32 -3.84 0.74 11.08
CA THR A 32 -2.77 1.75 11.09
C THR A 32 -1.54 1.23 10.36
N ASN A 33 -0.64 2.12 9.93
CA ASN A 33 0.58 1.72 9.23
C ASN A 33 1.80 2.29 9.95
N HIS A 34 2.74 1.42 10.34
CA HIS A 34 3.95 1.81 11.09
C HIS A 34 5.26 1.48 10.39
N GLY A 35 5.22 0.85 9.21
CA GLY A 35 6.40 0.50 8.44
C GLY A 35 6.20 0.64 6.94
N CYS A 36 6.31 1.86 6.43
CA CYS A 36 6.19 2.15 4.99
C CYS A 36 7.57 2.38 4.35
N VAL A 37 7.84 1.68 3.24
CA VAL A 37 9.06 1.85 2.43
C VAL A 37 8.65 1.96 0.98
N VAL A 38 9.15 2.98 0.29
CA VAL A 38 8.96 3.15 -1.15
C VAL A 38 10.30 3.52 -1.80
N ASP A 39 10.91 2.56 -2.49
CA ASP A 39 12.07 2.80 -3.38
C ASP A 39 11.55 2.98 -4.81
N ALA A 40 11.28 4.23 -5.19
CA ALA A 40 10.52 4.61 -6.38
C ALA A 40 11.31 4.45 -7.71
N ARG A 41 11.74 3.22 -8.02
CA ARG A 41 12.44 2.84 -9.25
C ARG A 41 12.03 1.44 -9.70
N PRO A 42 12.22 1.06 -10.98
CA PRO A 42 12.04 -0.32 -11.41
C PRO A 42 12.94 -1.28 -10.61
N GLY A 43 12.36 -2.38 -10.13
CA GLY A 43 12.98 -3.33 -9.20
C GLY A 43 13.09 -2.82 -7.75
N GLY A 44 12.57 -1.63 -7.45
CA GLY A 44 12.54 -1.07 -6.10
C GLY A 44 11.45 -1.72 -5.24
N ARG A 45 11.67 -1.72 -3.93
CA ARG A 45 10.73 -2.28 -2.95
C ARG A 45 9.62 -1.28 -2.63
N TRP A 46 8.40 -1.78 -2.59
CA TRP A 46 7.24 -1.08 -2.05
C TRP A 46 6.67 -1.93 -0.93
N ARG A 47 6.70 -1.45 0.31
CA ARG A 47 6.28 -2.21 1.48
C ARG A 47 5.43 -1.36 2.42
N VAL A 48 4.39 -1.97 2.97
CA VAL A 48 3.59 -1.43 4.06
C VAL A 48 3.44 -2.51 5.13
N ILE A 49 3.61 -2.15 6.41
CA ILE A 49 3.25 -2.99 7.54
C ILE A 49 2.00 -2.39 8.16
N MET A 50 0.87 -3.07 7.98
CA MET A 50 -0.41 -2.69 8.58
C MET A 50 -0.53 -3.34 9.95
N ARG A 51 -1.09 -2.62 10.93
CA ARG A 51 -1.49 -3.14 12.25
C ARG A 51 -3.00 -3.08 12.35
N GLY A 52 -3.64 -4.22 12.60
CA GLY A 52 -5.07 -4.25 12.87
C GLY A 52 -5.42 -3.74 14.28
N PRO A 53 -6.71 -3.44 14.54
CA PRO A 53 -7.11 -2.76 15.77
C PRO A 53 -6.87 -3.61 17.02
N ALA A 54 -6.39 -2.96 18.08
CA ALA A 54 -6.08 -3.61 19.35
C ALA A 54 -7.30 -4.35 19.95
N GLY A 55 -7.09 -5.58 20.43
CA GLY A 55 -8.15 -6.40 21.05
C GLY A 55 -9.16 -7.01 20.08
N THR A 56 -8.92 -6.96 18.77
CA THR A 56 -9.71 -7.68 17.76
C THR A 56 -9.01 -8.96 17.34
N ASP A 57 -9.72 -9.82 16.60
CA ASP A 57 -9.11 -11.00 15.96
C ASP A 57 -8.02 -10.63 14.93
N PHE A 58 -7.94 -9.35 14.56
CA PHE A 58 -6.93 -8.80 13.66
C PHE A 58 -5.81 -8.03 14.38
N ASP A 59 -5.66 -8.16 15.70
CA ASP A 59 -4.64 -7.44 16.50
C ASP A 59 -3.20 -7.97 16.29
N GLN A 60 -2.74 -7.91 15.04
CA GLN A 60 -1.43 -8.35 14.59
C GLN A 60 -0.95 -7.54 13.37
N ASP A 61 0.29 -7.80 12.96
CA ASP A 61 0.91 -7.12 11.82
C ASP A 61 0.66 -7.90 10.51
N TYR A 62 0.27 -7.17 9.47
CA TYR A 62 0.03 -7.67 8.12
C TYR A 62 0.97 -6.97 7.14
N PRO A 63 2.14 -7.56 6.84
CA PRO A 63 3.07 -7.00 5.88
C PRO A 63 2.59 -7.22 4.44
N VAL A 64 2.61 -6.15 3.66
CA VAL A 64 2.44 -6.16 2.20
C VAL A 64 3.79 -5.84 1.59
N ASP A 65 4.36 -6.79 0.85
CA ASP A 65 5.63 -6.62 0.15
C ASP A 65 5.44 -6.76 -1.35
N SER A 66 5.79 -5.72 -2.08
CA SER A 66 5.66 -5.63 -3.54
C SER A 66 6.96 -5.14 -4.16
N THR A 67 7.20 -5.55 -5.40
CA THR A 67 8.26 -5.01 -6.24
C THR A 67 7.67 -4.09 -7.29
N ILE A 68 8.24 -2.89 -7.43
CA ILE A 68 7.88 -1.95 -8.49
C ILE A 68 8.40 -2.50 -9.82
N VAL A 69 7.49 -2.86 -10.73
CA VAL A 69 7.80 -3.40 -12.05
C VAL A 69 8.17 -2.27 -13.02
N SER A 70 7.38 -1.20 -13.03
CA SER A 70 7.66 0.01 -13.83
C SER A 70 7.06 1.26 -13.18
N ILE A 71 7.66 2.41 -13.48
CA ILE A 71 7.29 3.69 -12.87
C ILE A 71 7.47 4.84 -13.88
N GLU A 72 6.42 5.63 -14.08
CA GLU A 72 6.37 6.78 -14.99
C GLU A 72 5.62 7.92 -14.28
N PRO A 73 6.31 8.77 -13.48
CA PRO A 73 5.65 9.84 -12.74
C PRO A 73 4.98 10.88 -13.65
N PRO A 74 3.83 11.45 -13.27
CA PRO A 74 2.87 11.01 -12.24
C PRO A 74 1.78 10.08 -12.81
N ARG A 75 2.04 9.40 -13.93
CA ARG A 75 1.02 8.79 -14.80
C ARG A 75 0.80 7.31 -14.58
N ARG A 76 1.84 6.56 -14.19
CA ARG A 76 1.77 5.10 -14.11
C ARG A 76 2.72 4.51 -13.08
N LEU A 77 2.18 3.67 -12.20
CA LEU A 77 2.93 2.84 -11.27
C LEU A 77 2.43 1.40 -11.43
N VAL A 78 3.34 0.48 -11.71
CA VAL A 78 3.04 -0.96 -11.80
C VAL A 78 3.86 -1.68 -10.76
N MET A 79 3.21 -2.51 -9.94
CA MET A 79 3.84 -3.30 -8.90
C MET A 79 3.27 -4.72 -8.89
N THR A 80 4.04 -5.68 -8.35
CA THR A 80 3.53 -7.03 -8.09
C THR A 80 2.42 -7.00 -7.04
N SER A 81 1.48 -7.95 -7.10
CA SER A 81 0.57 -8.19 -5.99
C SER A 81 1.39 -8.56 -4.75
N GLY A 82 1.23 -7.78 -3.67
CA GLY A 82 1.92 -8.03 -2.41
C GLY A 82 1.04 -8.81 -1.45
N GLY A 83 1.64 -9.71 -0.69
CA GLY A 83 0.96 -10.50 0.34
C GLY A 83 1.78 -11.71 0.72
N GLU A 84 2.25 -11.75 1.97
CA GLU A 84 2.99 -12.90 2.50
C GLU A 84 2.25 -13.58 3.67
N ASN A 85 1.32 -12.88 4.34
CA ASN A 85 0.65 -13.34 5.56
C ASN A 85 -0.80 -12.83 5.69
N TYR A 86 -1.60 -12.91 4.63
CA TYR A 86 -3.04 -12.64 4.79
C TYR A 86 -3.75 -13.87 5.37
N PRO A 87 -4.80 -13.68 6.19
CA PRO A 87 -5.72 -14.75 6.54
C PRO A 87 -6.23 -15.47 5.27
N ASP A 88 -6.40 -16.78 5.31
CA ASP A 88 -6.80 -17.58 4.15
C ASP A 88 -8.13 -17.07 3.53
N ASP A 89 -9.06 -16.61 4.38
CA ASP A 89 -10.36 -16.05 4.00
C ASP A 89 -10.26 -14.69 3.27
N TRP A 90 -9.10 -14.03 3.28
CA TRP A 90 -8.86 -12.78 2.54
C TRP A 90 -8.33 -13.03 1.12
N LEU A 91 -7.85 -14.24 0.82
CA LEU A 91 -7.27 -14.62 -0.47
C LEU A 91 -8.31 -15.17 -1.46
N GLU A 92 -9.54 -15.46 -1.02
CA GLU A 92 -10.59 -16.09 -1.83
C GLU A 92 -11.47 -15.11 -2.65
N GLN A 93 -10.93 -13.99 -3.15
CA GLN A 93 -11.68 -13.05 -4.01
C GLN A 93 -11.19 -12.97 -5.45
#